data_AF-A0A961HBL9-F1
#
_entry.id   AF-A0A961HBL9-F1
#
_cell.length_a   1.000
_cell.length_b   1.000
_cell.length_c   1.000
_cell.angle_alpha   90.00
_cell.angle_beta   90.00
_cell.angle_gamma   90.00
#
_symmetry.space_group_name_H-M   'P 1'
#
loop_
_entity.id
_entity.type
_entity.pdbx_description
1 polymer ?
#
loop_
_entity_poly.entity_id
_entity_poly.type
_entity_poly.pdbx_seq_one_letter_code
_entity_poly.pdbx_strand_id
1 'polypeptide(L)' 'MEDRYLKPTALLDFGDPRIAGIVDQQGWSRLPEEERIGAVYDFVRDGIPFGYNASDDLAASAVLADGYGQ' A
#
# COMPACT_ATOMS: atom_id res chain seq x y z
N MET A 1 -4.62 -2.12 24.54
CA MET A 1 -3.83 -1.39 23.52
C MET A 1 -4.81 -0.86 22.52
N GLU A 2 -4.70 0.40 22.14
CA GLU A 2 -5.68 1.06 21.29
C GLU A 2 -5.29 0.85 19.82
N ASP A 3 -6.20 0.35 19.00
CA ASP A 3 -5.99 0.01 17.57
C ASP A 3 -5.83 1.25 16.67
N ARG A 4 -5.30 2.33 17.21
CA ARG A 4 -5.20 3.65 16.57
C ARG A 4 -4.49 3.59 15.21
N TYR A 5 -3.47 2.73 15.08
CA TYR A 5 -2.68 2.57 13.86
C TYR A 5 -3.22 1.48 12.92
N LEU A 6 -4.29 0.78 13.32
CA LEU A 6 -4.93 -0.28 12.53
C LEU A 6 -6.25 0.20 11.89
N LYS A 7 -6.53 1.51 11.97
CA LYS A 7 -7.70 2.11 11.34
C LYS A 7 -7.30 2.86 10.06
N PRO A 8 -8.09 2.76 8.98
CA PRO A 8 -7.87 3.54 7.78
C PRO A 8 -7.86 5.04 8.08
N THR A 9 -7.07 5.77 7.32
CA THR A 9 -7.12 7.24 7.27
C THR A 9 -7.43 7.69 5.84
N ALA A 10 -7.62 8.99 5.63
CA ALA A 10 -7.79 9.52 4.27
C ALA A 10 -6.58 9.24 3.36
N LEU A 11 -5.37 9.24 3.93
CA LEU A 11 -4.12 8.95 3.21
C LEU A 11 -3.88 7.44 3.07
N LEU A 12 -4.09 6.70 4.16
CA LEU A 12 -3.88 5.24 4.23
C LEU A 12 -5.24 4.53 4.19
N ASP A 13 -5.91 4.60 3.05
CA ASP A 13 -7.25 4.06 2.84
C ASP A 13 -7.23 2.56 2.50
N PHE A 14 -6.48 1.77 3.26
CA PHE A 14 -6.26 0.33 3.02
C PHE A 14 -7.51 -0.56 3.12
N GLY A 15 -8.68 0.02 3.41
CA GLY A 15 -9.98 -0.64 3.24
C GLY A 15 -10.46 -0.69 1.79
N ASP A 16 -9.81 0.03 0.86
CA ASP A 16 -10.14 0.00 -0.56
C ASP A 16 -9.83 -1.39 -1.16
N PRO A 17 -10.77 -1.98 -1.95
CA PRO A 17 -10.59 -3.30 -2.55
C PRO A 17 -9.34 -3.45 -3.42
N ARG A 18 -8.83 -2.35 -4.02
CA ARG A 18 -7.61 -2.37 -4.85
C ARG A 18 -6.37 -2.66 -4.00
N ILE A 19 -6.31 -2.09 -2.80
CA ILE A 19 -5.21 -2.33 -1.85
C ILE A 19 -5.24 -3.77 -1.36
N ALA A 20 -6.43 -4.26 -0.94
CA ALA A 20 -6.60 -5.66 -0.56
C ALA A 20 -6.25 -6.62 -1.71
N GLY A 21 -6.61 -6.25 -2.94
CA GLY A 21 -6.29 -7.02 -4.14
C GLY A 21 -4.80 -7.22 -4.37
N ILE A 22 -3.95 -6.22 -4.06
CA ILE A 22 -2.49 -6.39 -4.16
C ILE A 22 -2.00 -7.42 -3.13
N VAL A 23 -2.48 -7.34 -1.89
CA VAL A 23 -2.07 -8.27 -0.82
C VAL A 23 -2.33 -9.72 -1.24
N ASP A 24 -3.48 -9.96 -1.86
CA ASP A 24 -3.86 -11.28 -2.37
C ASP A 24 -3.03 -11.70 -3.59
N GLN A 25 -2.83 -10.79 -4.56
CA GLN A 25 -2.04 -11.06 -5.77
C GLN A 25 -0.58 -11.38 -5.47
N GLN A 26 0.02 -10.65 -4.52
CA GLN A 26 1.40 -10.84 -4.09
C GLN A 26 1.54 -11.99 -3.07
N GLY A 27 0.43 -12.44 -2.49
CA GLY A 27 0.41 -13.55 -1.55
C GLY A 27 1.09 -13.24 -0.20
N TRP A 28 1.26 -11.97 0.16
CA TRP A 28 1.98 -11.57 1.39
C TRP A 28 1.38 -12.17 2.66
N SER A 29 0.06 -12.36 2.71
CA SER A 29 -0.62 -13.02 3.83
C SER A 29 -0.15 -14.45 4.10
N ARG A 30 0.57 -15.08 3.16
CA ARG A 30 1.11 -16.45 3.28
C ARG A 30 2.57 -16.47 3.73
N LEU A 31 3.25 -15.32 3.75
CA LEU A 31 4.62 -15.21 4.23
C LEU A 31 4.66 -15.24 5.77
N PRO A 32 5.82 -15.65 6.35
CA PRO A 32 6.12 -15.39 7.76
C PRO A 32 5.93 -13.90 8.09
N GLU A 33 5.43 -13.60 9.29
CA GLU A 33 5.04 -12.23 9.67
C GLU A 33 6.23 -11.25 9.57
N GLU A 34 7.41 -11.72 9.97
CA GLU A 34 8.67 -10.99 9.91
C GLU A 34 9.11 -10.63 8.48
N GLU A 35 8.66 -11.37 7.47
CA GLU A 35 9.01 -11.15 6.05
C GLU A 35 8.03 -10.22 5.34
N ARG A 36 6.79 -10.10 5.83
CA ARG A 36 5.72 -9.35 5.15
C ARG A 36 6.06 -7.89 4.93
N ILE A 37 6.62 -7.22 5.95
CA ILE A 37 6.97 -5.80 5.86
C ILE A 37 8.04 -5.58 4.79
N GLY A 38 9.05 -6.47 4.72
CA GLY A 38 10.09 -6.43 3.70
C GLY A 38 9.52 -6.60 2.29
N ALA A 39 8.66 -7.61 2.10
CA ALA A 39 8.04 -7.89 0.80
C ALA A 39 7.14 -6.74 0.31
N VAL A 40 6.37 -6.11 1.21
CA VAL A 40 5.57 -4.91 0.89
C VAL A 40 6.48 -3.74 0.50
N TYR A 41 7.56 -3.53 1.25
CA TYR A 41 8.52 -2.46 0.98
C TYR A 41 9.20 -2.63 -0.38
N ASP A 42 9.66 -3.84 -0.69
CA ASP A 42 10.30 -4.15 -1.97
C ASP A 42 9.34 -3.93 -3.15
N PHE A 43 8.06 -4.26 -3.00
CA PHE A 43 7.05 -3.96 -4.01
C PHE A 43 6.86 -2.45 -4.23
N VAL A 44 6.79 -1.65 -3.16
CA VAL A 44 6.65 -0.20 -3.30
C VAL A 44 7.91 0.40 -3.94
N ARG A 45 9.10 -0.05 -3.54
CA ARG A 45 10.38 0.44 -4.03
C ARG A 45 10.62 0.09 -5.50
N ASP A 46 10.38 -1.16 -5.88
CA ASP A 46 10.81 -1.71 -7.18
C ASP A 46 9.65 -1.93 -8.15
N GLY A 47 8.42 -2.07 -7.64
CA GLY A 47 7.22 -2.40 -8.41
C GLY A 47 6.34 -1.20 -8.76
N ILE A 48 6.48 -0.06 -8.07
CA ILE A 48 5.76 1.18 -8.38
C ILE A 48 6.71 2.14 -9.09
N PRO A 49 6.44 2.51 -10.36
CA PRO A 49 7.22 3.51 -11.06
C PRO A 49 7.25 4.84 -10.32
N PHE A 50 8.42 5.47 -10.30
CA PHE A 50 8.55 6.82 -9.76
C PHE A 50 7.89 7.84 -10.69
N GLY A 51 7.07 8.74 -10.15
CA GLY A 51 6.37 9.77 -10.91
C GLY A 51 5.94 10.94 -10.04
N TYR A 52 5.38 11.98 -10.66
CA TYR A 52 4.94 13.18 -9.94
C TYR A 52 3.48 13.06 -9.52
N ASN A 53 3.24 13.01 -8.20
CA ASN A 53 1.90 13.08 -7.65
C ASN A 53 1.30 14.47 -7.89
N ALA A 54 -0.01 14.52 -8.16
CA ALA A 54 -0.74 15.79 -8.27
C ALA A 54 -0.81 16.54 -6.94
N SER A 55 -0.75 15.80 -5.82
CA SER A 55 -0.73 16.31 -4.44
C SER A 55 -0.12 15.27 -3.49
N ASP A 56 0.44 15.72 -2.37
CA ASP A 56 1.04 14.85 -1.35
C ASP A 56 -0.01 14.16 -0.46
N ASP A 57 -1.27 14.60 -0.50
CA ASP A 57 -2.38 14.08 0.29
C ASP A 57 -3.27 13.09 -0.47
N LEU A 58 -2.81 12.60 -1.62
CA LEU A 58 -3.51 11.57 -2.38
C LEU A 58 -3.63 10.28 -1.58
N ALA A 59 -4.85 9.75 -1.54
CA ALA A 59 -5.12 8.44 -0.94
C ALA A 59 -4.29 7.34 -1.61
N ALA A 60 -3.84 6.34 -0.85
CA ALA A 60 -3.04 5.23 -1.36
C ALA A 60 -3.73 4.50 -2.52
N SER A 61 -5.05 4.35 -2.48
CA SER A 61 -5.82 3.76 -3.58
C SER A 61 -5.82 4.61 -4.85
N ALA A 62 -5.68 5.93 -4.75
CA ALA A 62 -5.55 6.85 -5.88
C ALA A 62 -4.15 6.77 -6.49
N VAL A 63 -3.09 6.80 -5.67
CA VAL A 63 -1.70 6.59 -6.13
C VAL A 63 -1.57 5.27 -6.90
N LEU A 64 -2.19 4.21 -6.37
CA LEU A 64 -2.20 2.93 -7.05
C LEU A 64 -2.93 2.95 -8.40
N ALA A 65 -4.02 3.71 -8.51
CA ALA A 65 -4.77 3.83 -9.75
C ALA A 65 -4.03 4.65 -10.81
N ASP A 66 -3.26 5.67 -10.39
CA ASP A 66 -2.38 6.44 -11.26
C ASP A 66 -1.23 5.59 -11.78
N GLY A 67 -0.83 4.55 -11.03
CA GLY A 67 0.17 3.57 -11.45
C GLY A 67 1.62 4.05 -11.30
N TYR A 68 1.82 5.16 -10.59
CA TYR A 68 3.13 5.69 -10.22
C TYR A 68 3.01 6.51 -8.92
N GLY A 69 4.12 6.77 -8.25
CA GLY A 69 4.17 7.58 -7.02
C GLY A 69 5.53 8.23 -6.77
N GLN A 70 5.58 9.19 -5.84
CA GLN A 70 6.81 9.87 -5.38
C GLN A 70 7.31 9.32 -4.05
#